data_AF-A0A212M1W6-F1
#
_entry.id   AF-A0A212M1W6-F1
#
_cell.length_a   1.000
_cell.length_b   1.000
_cell.length_c   1.000
_cell.angle_alpha   90.00
_cell.angle_beta   90.00
_cell.angle_gamma   90.00
#
_symmetry.space_group_name_H-M   'P 1'
#
loop_
_entity.id
_entity.type
_entity.pdbx_description
1 polymer ?
#
loop_
_entity_poly.entity_id
_entity_poly.type
_entity_poly.pdbx_seq_one_letter_code
_entity_poly.pdbx_strand_id
1 'polypeptide(L)'
;MTLGKLKLMLTMFTLPADVILTKIVASVVNGAAIDLTAFNNLVPYIVIATAPPDSRNFTFVPETYFDTAPYLGGQIYPANTTIVNGESNDISVTLTKGTQVMICLGLKMPVGPSLALAPTMGFNGGLIMRLA
;
A
#
# COMPACT_ATOMS: atom_id res chain seq x y z
N MET A 1 -12.96 9.82 -12.04
CA MET A 1 -12.43 8.79 -11.11
C MET A 1 -12.17 9.48 -9.79
N THR A 2 -13.08 9.37 -8.83
CA THR A 2 -13.04 10.12 -7.57
C THR A 2 -12.18 9.35 -6.57
N LEU A 3 -11.04 9.91 -6.16
CA LEU A 3 -10.23 9.37 -5.07
C LEU A 3 -11.07 9.46 -3.77
N GLY A 4 -11.77 8.38 -3.42
CA GLY A 4 -12.43 8.26 -2.13
C GLY A 4 -11.40 8.35 -1.00
N LYS A 5 -11.74 9.04 0.09
CA LYS A 5 -10.85 9.25 1.24
C LYS A 5 -10.26 7.90 1.70
N LEU A 6 -8.97 7.74 1.41
CA LEU A 6 -8.16 6.59 1.76
C LEU A 6 -7.82 6.67 3.25
N LYS A 7 -8.25 5.68 4.06
CA LYS A 7 -7.79 5.54 5.43
C LYS A 7 -6.74 4.43 5.48
N LEU A 8 -5.51 4.84 5.74
CA LEU A 8 -4.30 4.04 5.63
C LEU A 8 -4.01 3.25 6.91
N MET A 9 -3.56 1.99 6.79
CA MET A 9 -2.74 1.35 7.83
C MET A 9 -1.32 1.91 7.68
N LEU A 10 -0.77 2.45 8.76
CA LEU A 10 0.41 3.30 8.71
C LEU A 10 1.53 2.73 9.58
N THR A 11 2.57 2.22 8.94
CA THR A 11 3.88 2.09 9.56
C THR A 11 4.71 3.30 9.13
N MET A 12 5.12 4.11 10.10
CA MET A 12 5.94 5.30 9.90
C MET A 12 7.28 5.12 10.58
N PHE A 13 8.35 5.52 9.92
CA PHE A 13 9.70 5.54 10.49
C PHE A 13 10.46 6.76 9.96
N THR A 14 11.52 7.13 10.68
CA THR A 14 12.44 8.21 10.26
C THR A 14 13.73 7.60 9.75
N LEU A 15 14.22 8.10 8.61
CA LEU A 15 15.46 7.59 8.03
C LEU A 15 16.69 7.99 8.84
N PRO A 16 17.56 7.03 9.24
CA PRO A 16 18.78 7.33 10.00
C PRO A 16 19.94 7.81 9.12
N ALA A 17 19.88 7.56 7.81
CA ALA A 17 20.89 7.88 6.82
C ALA A 17 20.24 8.17 5.46
N ASP A 18 21.01 8.72 4.52
CA ASP A 18 20.59 8.84 3.12
C ASP A 18 20.54 7.45 2.49
N VAL A 19 19.44 7.17 1.78
CA VAL A 19 19.19 5.86 1.16
C VAL A 19 18.61 6.01 -0.22
N ILE A 20 18.82 4.99 -1.04
CA ILE A 20 18.13 4.80 -2.32
C ILE A 20 17.14 3.64 -2.12
N LEU A 21 15.85 3.93 -2.27
CA LEU A 21 14.79 2.93 -2.33
C LEU A 21 14.88 2.23 -3.69
N THR A 22 15.08 0.92 -3.67
CA THR A 22 15.26 0.11 -4.89
C THR A 22 14.07 -0.79 -5.18
N LYS A 23 13.31 -1.19 -4.16
CA LYS A 23 12.13 -2.04 -4.34
C LYS A 23 11.19 -1.99 -3.14
N ILE A 24 9.95 -2.41 -3.37
CA ILE A 24 8.95 -2.64 -2.34
C ILE A 24 8.39 -4.06 -2.52
N VAL A 25 8.33 -4.81 -1.42
CA VAL A 25 7.69 -6.13 -1.38
C VAL A 25 6.53 -6.07 -0.41
N ALA A 26 5.37 -6.56 -0.82
CA ALA A 26 4.14 -6.45 -0.06
C ALA A 26 3.29 -7.72 -0.18
N SER A 27 2.57 -7.99 0.89
CA SER A 27 1.49 -8.97 0.94
C SER A 27 0.32 -8.33 1.70
N VAL A 28 -0.89 -8.61 1.23
CA VAL A 28 -2.13 -8.07 1.79
C VAL A 28 -3.04 -9.23 2.12
N VAL A 29 -3.51 -9.27 3.37
CA VAL A 29 -4.48 -10.24 3.88
C VAL A 29 -5.81 -9.54 4.13
N ASN A 30 -6.91 -10.17 3.79
CA ASN A 30 -8.22 -9.63 4.11
C ASN A 30 -8.59 -9.92 5.57
N GLY A 31 -8.95 -8.91 6.37
CA GLY A 31 -9.42 -9.10 7.75
C GLY A 31 -10.95 -9.13 7.89
N ALA A 32 -11.67 -9.01 6.79
CA ALA A 32 -13.11 -9.21 6.70
C ALA A 32 -13.46 -10.11 5.52
N ALA A 33 -14.65 -10.71 5.56
CA ALA A 33 -15.16 -11.48 4.42
C ALA A 33 -15.37 -10.54 3.22
N ILE A 34 -14.89 -10.97 2.06
CA ILE A 34 -15.05 -10.23 0.80
C ILE A 34 -15.94 -11.07 -0.11
N ASP A 35 -17.07 -10.49 -0.52
CA ASP A 35 -17.96 -11.08 -1.52
C ASP A 35 -17.81 -10.35 -2.85
N LEU A 36 -17.19 -11.02 -3.84
CA LEU A 36 -17.03 -10.53 -5.20
C LEU A 36 -17.88 -11.30 -6.20
N THR A 37 -18.90 -12.05 -5.75
CA THR A 37 -19.72 -12.89 -6.65
C THR A 37 -20.47 -12.07 -7.72
N ALA A 38 -20.86 -10.84 -7.39
CA ALA A 38 -21.54 -9.91 -8.30
C ALA A 38 -20.62 -8.84 -8.94
N PHE A 39 -19.31 -8.91 -8.70
CA PHE A 39 -18.38 -7.81 -9.01
C PHE A 39 -17.08 -8.29 -9.70
N ASN A 40 -16.32 -7.31 -10.20
CA ASN A 40 -14.97 -7.52 -10.73
C ASN A 40 -13.92 -7.54 -9.60
N ASN A 41 -12.66 -7.78 -9.98
CA ASN A 41 -11.53 -7.89 -9.06
C ASN A 41 -11.33 -6.65 -8.16
N LEU A 42 -10.84 -6.90 -6.94
CA LEU A 42 -10.29 -5.85 -6.08
C LEU A 42 -8.76 -5.86 -6.18
N VAL A 43 -8.13 -4.69 -6.31
CA VAL A 43 -6.68 -4.58 -6.46
C VAL A 43 -6.11 -3.70 -5.36
N PRO A 44 -5.47 -4.29 -4.32
CA PRO A 44 -4.71 -3.50 -3.37
C PRO A 44 -3.49 -2.89 -4.05
N TYR A 45 -3.13 -1.68 -3.65
CA TYR A 45 -1.96 -0.97 -4.15
C TYR A 45 -1.16 -0.37 -3.00
N ILE A 46 0.13 -0.19 -3.23
CA ILE A 46 1.06 0.44 -2.28
C ILE A 46 1.63 1.70 -2.92
N VAL A 47 1.87 2.70 -2.09
CA VAL A 47 2.67 3.89 -2.42
C VAL A 47 3.41 4.34 -1.17
N ILE A 48 4.51 5.06 -1.32
CA ILE A 48 5.22 5.69 -0.21
C ILE A 48 4.79 7.14 -0.12
N ALA A 49 4.58 7.63 1.10
CA ALA A 49 4.50 9.05 1.37
C ALA A 49 5.68 9.50 2.23
N THR A 50 6.15 10.71 2.02
CA THR A 50 7.27 11.29 2.77
C THR A 50 6.89 12.63 3.37
N ALA A 51 7.52 12.96 4.49
CA ALA A 51 7.45 14.28 5.10
C ALA A 51 8.86 14.70 5.56
N PRO A 52 9.19 16.01 5.53
CA PRO A 52 10.38 16.53 6.17
C PRO A 52 10.45 16.17 7.66
N PRO A 53 11.66 16.22 8.27
CA PRO A 53 11.77 16.21 9.73
C PRO A 53 10.83 17.27 10.33
N ASP A 54 10.09 16.90 11.38
CA ASP A 54 9.16 17.76 12.12
C ASP A 54 7.87 18.19 11.39
N SER A 55 7.61 17.70 10.17
CA SER A 55 6.35 17.92 9.47
C SER A 55 5.38 16.75 9.66
N ARG A 56 4.07 17.05 9.68
CA ARG A 56 3.00 16.03 9.57
C ARG A 56 2.30 16.06 8.21
N ASN A 57 2.80 16.88 7.29
CA ASN A 57 2.27 17.00 5.94
C ASN A 57 3.01 16.01 5.04
N PHE A 58 2.40 14.85 4.82
CA PHE A 58 2.93 13.79 3.96
C PHE A 58 2.53 14.01 2.51
N THR A 59 3.49 13.79 1.61
CA THR A 59 3.28 13.83 0.15
C THR A 59 3.60 12.47 -0.43
N PHE A 60 2.73 11.95 -1.29
CA PHE A 60 3.01 10.69 -2.01
C PHE A 60 4.21 10.86 -2.94
N VAL A 61 5.03 9.81 -3.04
CA VAL A 61 6.11 9.65 -4.01
C VAL A 61 5.59 8.78 -5.15
N PRO A 62 5.09 9.35 -6.26
CA PRO A 62 4.33 8.60 -7.25
C PRO A 62 5.11 7.45 -7.92
N GLU A 63 6.43 7.56 -8.00
CA GLU A 63 7.34 6.56 -8.58
C GLU A 63 7.36 5.25 -7.77
N THR A 64 6.91 5.29 -6.52
CA THR A 64 6.82 4.13 -5.63
C THR A 64 5.49 3.40 -5.73
N TYR A 65 4.58 3.90 -6.56
CA TYR A 65 3.27 3.32 -6.75
C TYR A 65 3.36 1.96 -7.45
N PHE A 66 2.72 0.93 -6.87
CA PHE A 66 2.50 -0.33 -7.58
C PHE A 66 1.24 -1.06 -7.10
N ASP A 67 0.69 -1.88 -7.98
CA ASP A 67 -0.45 -2.76 -7.69
C ASP A 67 0.06 -4.12 -7.20
N THR A 68 -0.58 -4.65 -6.15
CA THR A 68 -0.42 -6.05 -5.75
C THR A 68 -1.28 -6.96 -6.62
N ALA A 69 -1.15 -8.27 -6.47
CA ALA A 69 -2.06 -9.22 -7.10
C ALA A 69 -3.53 -8.96 -6.69
N PRO A 70 -4.49 -9.17 -7.60
CA PRO A 70 -5.90 -8.95 -7.30
C PRO A 70 -6.50 -10.04 -6.42
N TYR A 71 -7.53 -9.67 -5.64
CA TYR A 71 -8.59 -10.63 -5.30
C TYR A 71 -9.46 -10.82 -6.54
N LEU A 72 -9.43 -12.01 -7.12
CA LEU A 72 -10.20 -12.39 -8.30
C LEU A 72 -11.71 -12.35 -8.01
N GLY A 73 -12.50 -11.79 -8.92
CA GLY A 73 -13.95 -11.74 -8.85
C GLY A 73 -14.62 -13.11 -8.97
N GLY A 74 -15.94 -13.14 -8.81
CA GLY A 74 -16.75 -14.36 -8.94
C GLY A 74 -16.65 -15.34 -7.77
N GLN A 75 -16.03 -14.94 -6.66
CA GLN A 75 -15.86 -15.80 -5.49
C GLN A 75 -16.02 -15.05 -4.17
N ILE A 76 -16.18 -15.82 -3.10
CA ILE A 76 -16.23 -15.34 -1.72
C ILE A 76 -14.89 -15.68 -1.05
N TYR A 77 -14.27 -14.69 -0.43
CA TYR A 77 -13.05 -14.86 0.36
C TYR A 77 -13.40 -14.76 1.85
N PRO A 78 -13.28 -15.86 2.62
CA PRO A 78 -13.41 -15.80 4.07
C PRO A 78 -12.36 -14.89 4.70
N ALA A 79 -12.65 -14.31 5.87
CA ALA A 79 -11.72 -13.44 6.57
C ALA A 79 -10.45 -14.20 6.98
N ASN A 80 -9.29 -13.57 6.79
CA ASN A 80 -7.95 -14.05 7.16
C ASN A 80 -7.49 -15.34 6.47
N THR A 81 -8.14 -15.76 5.37
CA THR A 81 -7.78 -17.01 4.66
C THR A 81 -7.08 -16.77 3.34
N THR A 82 -7.04 -15.53 2.83
CA THR A 82 -6.49 -15.22 1.52
C THR A 82 -5.45 -14.11 1.61
N ILE A 83 -4.30 -14.36 1.00
CA ILE A 83 -3.18 -13.42 0.93
C ILE A 83 -2.89 -13.17 -0.54
N VAL A 84 -2.84 -11.90 -0.93
CA VAL A 84 -2.36 -11.47 -2.25
C VAL A 84 -1.01 -10.80 -2.10
N ASN A 85 -0.07 -11.15 -2.98
CA ASN A 85 1.31 -10.67 -2.91
C ASN A 85 1.59 -9.66 -4.04
N GLY A 86 2.62 -8.85 -3.87
CA GLY A 86 3.09 -7.93 -4.89
C GLY A 86 4.53 -7.51 -4.65
N GLU A 87 5.21 -7.21 -5.75
CA GLU A 87 6.56 -6.64 -5.77
C GLU A 87 6.56 -5.49 -6.78
N SER A 88 7.16 -4.36 -6.40
CA SER A 88 7.34 -3.24 -7.32
C SER A 88 8.35 -3.59 -8.41
N ASN A 89 8.30 -2.87 -9.53
CA ASN A 89 9.45 -2.79 -10.43
C ASN A 89 10.65 -2.14 -9.70
N ASP A 90 11.80 -2.12 -10.35
CA ASP A 90 12.97 -1.42 -9.83
C ASP A 90 12.67 0.09 -9.68
N ILE A 91 13.00 0.62 -8.50
CA ILE A 91 12.81 2.02 -8.12
C ILE A 91 14.19 2.67 -7.98
N SER A 92 14.28 3.97 -8.24
CA SER A 92 15.49 4.77 -8.00
C SER A 92 15.12 6.10 -7.35
N VAL A 93 14.56 6.02 -6.14
CA VAL A 93 14.17 7.19 -5.34
C VAL A 93 15.19 7.39 -4.23
N THR A 94 15.86 8.54 -4.24
CA THR A 94 16.74 8.95 -3.14
C THR A 94 15.92 9.60 -2.04
N LEU A 95 16.08 9.11 -0.81
CA LEU A 95 15.46 9.65 0.38
C LEU A 95 16.57 10.11 1.34
N THR A 96 16.45 11.34 1.84
CA THR A 96 17.49 11.91 2.69
C THR A 96 17.27 11.56 4.16
N LYS A 97 18.36 11.54 4.92
CA LYS A 97 18.39 11.39 6.37
C LYS A 97 17.39 12.34 7.04
N GLY A 98 16.67 11.82 8.03
CA GLY A 98 15.67 12.56 8.79
C GLY A 98 14.30 12.66 8.11
N THR A 99 14.18 12.26 6.84
CA THR A 99 12.87 12.17 6.18
C THR A 99 12.01 11.13 6.90
N GLN A 100 10.77 11.52 7.21
CA GLN A 100 9.75 10.59 7.69
C GLN A 100 9.17 9.86 6.49
N VAL A 101 9.13 8.53 6.57
CA VAL A 101 8.64 7.65 5.52
C VAL A 101 7.43 6.91 6.04
N MET A 102 6.41 6.85 5.19
CA MET A 102 5.14 6.23 5.46
C MET A 102 4.80 5.25 4.34
N ILE A 103 4.52 4.00 4.68
CA ILE A 103 4.03 3.02 3.72
C ILE A 103 2.51 3.12 3.67
N CYS A 104 1.98 3.34 2.48
CA CYS A 104 0.58 3.65 2.27
C CYS A 104 -0.11 2.54 1.48
N LEU A 105 -1.04 1.82 2.12
CA LEU A 105 -1.91 0.85 1.45
C LEU A 105 -3.21 1.51 0.99
N GLY A 106 -3.64 1.17 -0.23
CA GLY A 106 -4.99 1.44 -0.68
C GLY A 106 -5.60 0.30 -1.48
N LEU A 107 -6.84 0.51 -1.91
CA LEU A 107 -7.66 -0.50 -2.58
C LEU A 107 -8.38 0.13 -3.76
N LYS A 108 -8.13 -0.39 -4.96
CA LYS A 108 -8.95 -0.10 -6.14
C LYS A 108 -10.19 -0.99 -6.10
N MET A 109 -11.34 -0.37 -6.27
CA MET A 109 -12.63 -1.06 -6.32
C MET A 109 -13.38 -0.67 -7.59
N PRO A 110 -14.07 -1.62 -8.24
CA PRO A 110 -14.79 -1.40 -9.50
C PRO A 110 -16.03 -0.52 -9.34
N VAL A 111 -16.56 -0.40 -8.12
CA VAL A 111 -17.67 0.50 -7.76
C VAL A 111 -17.30 1.33 -6.53
N GLY A 112 -17.88 2.54 -6.43
CA GLY A 112 -17.60 3.46 -5.32
C GLY A 112 -17.82 2.80 -3.96
N PRO A 113 -16.94 3.00 -2.96
CA PRO A 113 -16.86 2.11 -1.80
C PRO A 113 -18.13 2.11 -0.94
N SER A 114 -18.50 0.94 -0.42
CA SER A 114 -18.71 0.89 1.02
C SER A 114 -17.31 1.10 1.62
N LEU A 115 -17.10 2.21 2.32
CA LEU A 115 -15.79 2.68 2.80
C LEU A 115 -15.14 1.76 3.86
N ALA A 116 -15.62 0.53 4.03
CA ALA A 116 -15.37 -0.32 5.19
C ALA A 116 -14.26 -1.37 5.00
N LEU A 117 -13.86 -1.72 3.76
CA LEU A 117 -12.96 -2.87 3.55
C LEU A 117 -11.47 -2.55 3.66
N ALA A 118 -11.01 -1.40 3.17
CA ALA A 118 -9.60 -1.01 3.27
C ALA A 118 -9.02 -1.04 4.70
N PRO A 119 -9.68 -0.52 5.76
CA PRO A 119 -9.15 -0.60 7.12
C PRO A 119 -9.18 -2.00 7.73
N THR A 120 -9.86 -2.96 7.08
CA THR A 120 -9.88 -4.35 7.52
C THR A 120 -8.80 -5.19 6.84
N MET A 121 -8.09 -4.67 5.83
CA MET A 121 -7.00 -5.43 5.21
C MET A 121 -5.69 -5.25 5.99
N GLY A 122 -5.06 -6.36 6.36
CA GLY A 122 -3.73 -6.38 6.94
C GLY A 122 -2.66 -6.28 5.86
N PHE A 123 -1.56 -5.59 6.16
CA PHE A 123 -0.38 -5.50 5.32
C PHE A 123 0.82 -6.15 6.01
N ASN A 124 1.60 -6.91 5.26
CA ASN A 124 2.93 -7.34 5.66
C ASN A 124 3.89 -7.13 4.48
N GLY A 125 5.09 -6.62 4.73
CA GLY A 125 6.02 -6.30 3.68
C GLY A 125 7.18 -5.46 4.18
N GLY A 126 7.97 -4.97 3.23
CA GLY A 126 9.16 -4.18 3.52
C GLY A 126 9.68 -3.41 2.33
N LEU A 127 10.63 -2.53 2.63
CA LEU A 127 11.31 -1.70 1.66
C LEU A 127 12.73 -2.24 1.48
N ILE A 128 13.12 -2.46 0.23
CA ILE A 128 14.50 -2.81 -0.11
C ILE A 128 15.22 -1.51 -0.41
N MET A 129 16.25 -1.24 0.38
CA MET A 129 17.02 0.00 0.31
C MET A 129 18.51 -0.29 0.34
N ARG A 130 19.30 0.63 -0.23
CA ARG A 130 20.75 0.67 -0.08
C ARG A 130 21.17 2.07 0.37
N LEU A 131 22.35 2.17 1.00
CA LEU A 131 22.94 3.46 1.31
C LEU A 131 23.21 4.23 0.01
N ALA A 132 22.94 5.54 0.05
CA ALA A 132 23.20 6.45 -1.06
C ALA A 132 24.69 6.86 -1.12
#